data_AF-A0A6L7JH05-F1
#
_entry.id   AF-A0A6L7JH05-F1
#
_cell.length_a   1.000
_cell.length_b   1.000
_cell.length_c   1.000
_cell.angle_alpha   90.00
_cell.angle_beta   90.00
_cell.angle_gamma   90.00
#
_symmetry.space_group_name_H-M   'P 1'
#
loop_
_entity.id
_entity.type
_entity.pdbx_description
1 polymer ?
#
loop_
_entity_poly.entity_id
_entity_poly.type
_entity_poly.pdbx_seq_one_letter_code
_entity_poly.pdbx_strand_id
1 'polypeptide(L)'
;MQADIRSEIAAERRRVVEEARAAVEHHKKHHPNYVVVGIWLFIITVVEVAVVFLPIGLWPIVVSLFVLMALKALGVLGYYMHLFSDAKTFSMLMGGGLLIAIAMLLSFGALFGVLPGMDPVF
;
A
#
# COMPACT_ATOMS: atom_id res chain seq x y z
N MET A 1 15.75 -9.70 -57.09
CA MET A 1 14.60 -8.92 -56.59
C MET A 1 13.99 -9.52 -55.31
N GLN A 2 13.53 -10.78 -55.28
CA GLN A 2 12.92 -11.37 -54.06
C GLN A 2 13.89 -11.58 -52.87
N ALA A 3 15.17 -11.84 -53.15
CA ALA A 3 16.20 -12.05 -52.12
C ALA A 3 16.53 -10.75 -51.35
N ASP A 4 16.45 -9.61 -52.03
CA ASP A 4 16.78 -8.28 -51.51
C ASP A 4 15.71 -7.79 -50.51
N ILE A 5 14.44 -7.98 -50.88
CA ILE A 5 13.29 -7.69 -50.01
C ILE A 5 13.33 -8.51 -48.71
N ARG A 6 13.76 -9.78 -48.79
CA ARG A 6 13.89 -10.63 -47.59
C ARG A 6 15.03 -10.18 -46.67
N SER A 7 16.14 -9.67 -47.22
CA SER A 7 17.23 -9.11 -46.42
C SER A 7 16.86 -7.80 -45.75
N GLU A 8 16.13 -6.91 -46.43
CA GLU A 8 15.61 -5.68 -45.83
C GLU A 8 14.63 -5.98 -44.69
N ILE A 9 13.64 -6.85 -44.92
CA ILE A 9 12.68 -7.25 -43.87
C ILE A 9 13.39 -7.91 -42.69
N ALA A 10 14.42 -8.73 -42.94
CA ALA A 10 15.20 -9.36 -41.87
C ALA A 10 16.04 -8.34 -41.09
N ALA A 11 16.56 -7.29 -41.74
CA ALA A 11 17.30 -6.22 -41.09
C ALA A 11 16.36 -5.32 -40.25
N GLU A 12 15.20 -4.97 -40.79
CA GLU A 12 14.19 -4.17 -40.10
C GLU A 12 13.60 -4.91 -38.89
N ARG A 13 13.29 -6.21 -39.04
CA ARG A 13 12.84 -7.05 -37.92
C ARG A 13 13.89 -7.16 -36.82
N ARG A 14 15.19 -7.18 -37.16
CA ARG A 14 16.28 -7.19 -36.16
C ARG A 14 16.32 -5.88 -35.40
N ARG A 15 16.21 -4.73 -36.08
CA ARG A 15 16.15 -3.41 -35.44
C ARG A 15 14.95 -3.28 -34.51
N VAL A 16 13.75 -3.67 -34.95
CA VAL A 16 12.54 -3.64 -34.11
C VAL A 16 12.67 -4.57 -32.89
N VAL A 17 13.27 -5.76 -33.05
CA VAL A 17 13.52 -6.68 -31.93
C VAL A 17 14.60 -6.14 -30.99
N GLU A 18 15.61 -5.44 -31.49
CA GLU A 18 16.68 -4.84 -30.70
C GLU A 18 16.18 -3.60 -29.95
N GLU A 19 15.36 -2.75 -30.58
CA GLU A 19 14.64 -1.64 -29.92
C GLU A 19 13.65 -2.15 -28.88
N ALA A 20 12.88 -3.19 -29.18
CA ALA A 20 11.99 -3.82 -28.21
C ALA A 20 12.77 -4.42 -27.03
N ARG A 21 13.91 -5.06 -27.28
CA ARG A 21 14.80 -5.57 -26.23
C ARG A 21 15.40 -4.44 -25.39
N ALA A 22 15.84 -3.35 -26.01
CA ALA A 22 16.36 -2.17 -25.33
C ALA A 22 15.28 -1.49 -24.49
N ALA A 23 14.05 -1.38 -24.99
CA ALA A 23 12.90 -0.85 -24.26
C ALA A 23 12.52 -1.74 -23.07
N VAL A 24 12.57 -3.07 -23.23
CA VAL A 24 12.35 -4.05 -22.14
C VAL A 24 13.47 -4.01 -21.10
N GLU A 25 14.74 -3.92 -21.52
CA GLU A 25 15.90 -3.74 -20.63
C GLU A 25 15.80 -2.43 -19.84
N HIS A 26 15.41 -1.32 -20.49
CA HIS A 26 15.19 -0.04 -19.82
C HIS A 26 14.02 -0.10 -18.82
N HIS A 27 12.94 -0.82 -19.14
CA HIS A 27 11.83 -1.04 -18.21
C HIS A 27 12.24 -1.89 -17.00
N LYS A 28 13.12 -2.88 -17.18
CA LYS A 28 13.49 -3.82 -16.10
C LYS A 28 14.30 -3.18 -14.96
N LYS A 29 14.97 -2.04 -15.21
CA LYS A 29 15.80 -1.35 -14.20
C LYS A 29 15.03 -0.45 -13.23
N HIS A 30 13.75 -0.17 -13.47
CA HIS A 30 13.03 0.91 -12.78
C HIS A 30 11.69 0.49 -12.16
N HIS A 31 11.55 -0.75 -11.69
CA HIS A 31 10.41 -1.12 -10.85
C HIS A 31 10.83 -1.03 -9.37
N PRO A 32 10.41 0.01 -8.63
CA PRO A 32 10.49 0.00 -7.18
C PRO A 32 9.77 -1.24 -6.66
N ASN A 33 10.30 -1.83 -5.59
CA ASN A 33 9.97 -3.19 -5.18
C ASN A 33 8.63 -3.27 -4.42
N TYR A 34 7.55 -2.72 -4.99
CA TYR A 34 6.20 -2.70 -4.40
C TYR A 34 5.66 -4.10 -4.14
N VAL A 35 6.06 -5.08 -4.96
CA VAL A 35 5.67 -6.48 -4.80
C VAL A 35 6.18 -7.04 -3.47
N VAL A 36 7.40 -6.70 -3.07
CA VAL A 36 7.97 -7.16 -1.78
C VAL A 36 7.20 -6.57 -0.60
N VAL A 37 6.83 -5.29 -0.67
CA VAL A 37 6.05 -4.65 0.38
C VAL A 37 4.63 -5.20 0.44
N GLY A 38 4.02 -5.47 -0.73
CA GLY A 38 2.72 -6.14 -0.83
C GLY A 38 2.72 -7.53 -0.21
N ILE A 39 3.75 -8.33 -0.48
CA ILE A 39 3.92 -9.65 0.13
C ILE A 39 4.08 -9.53 1.64
N TRP A 40 4.85 -8.55 2.13
CA TRP A 40 5.00 -8.32 3.57
C TRP A 40 3.67 -7.95 4.24
N LEU A 41 2.91 -7.01 3.65
CA LEU A 41 1.57 -6.65 4.11
C LEU A 41 0.61 -7.85 4.09
N PHE A 42 0.67 -8.67 3.04
CA PHE A 42 -0.14 -9.88 2.93
C PHE A 42 0.17 -10.88 4.05
N ILE A 43 1.45 -11.12 4.34
CA ILE A 43 1.87 -12.00 5.45
C ILE A 43 1.29 -11.47 6.78
N ILE A 44 1.36 -10.17 7.03
CA ILE A 44 0.79 -9.56 8.25
C ILE A 44 -0.73 -9.76 8.32
N THR A 45 -1.44 -9.69 7.20
CA THR A 45 -2.88 -9.97 7.14
C THR A 45 -3.18 -11.43 7.45
N VAL A 46 -2.40 -12.37 6.90
CA VAL A 46 -2.57 -13.80 7.21
C VAL A 46 -2.31 -14.07 8.69
N VAL A 47 -1.25 -13.49 9.25
CA VAL A 47 -0.93 -13.61 10.68
C VAL A 47 -2.05 -13.02 11.55
N GLU A 48 -2.58 -11.86 11.19
CA GLU A 48 -3.70 -11.22 11.90
C GLU A 48 -4.92 -12.14 11.96
N VAL A 49 -5.33 -12.68 10.81
CA VAL A 49 -6.46 -13.61 10.74
C VAL A 49 -6.19 -14.85 11.59
N ALA A 50 -4.96 -15.39 11.56
CA ALA A 50 -4.58 -16.54 12.37
C ALA A 50 -4.66 -16.26 13.90
N VAL A 51 -4.30 -15.04 14.33
CA VAL A 51 -4.35 -14.65 15.75
C VAL A 51 -5.79 -14.66 16.30
N VAL A 52 -6.78 -14.34 15.47
CA VAL A 52 -8.20 -14.40 15.88
C VAL A 52 -8.67 -15.83 16.20
N PHE A 53 -8.04 -16.85 15.61
CA PHE A 53 -8.37 -18.25 15.87
C PHE A 53 -7.64 -18.85 17.07
N LEU A 54 -6.68 -18.14 17.66
CA LEU A 54 -6.00 -18.60 18.87
C LEU A 54 -6.94 -18.45 20.08
N PRO A 55 -6.98 -19.44 21.00
CA PRO A 55 -7.77 -19.37 22.24
C PRO A 55 -7.09 -18.47 23.29
N ILE A 56 -6.69 -17.28 22.88
CA ILE A 56 -6.14 -16.23 23.75
C ILE A 56 -7.30 -15.35 24.26
N GLY A 57 -7.13 -14.73 25.43
CA GLY A 57 -8.15 -13.86 26.01
C GLY A 57 -8.58 -12.72 25.08
N LEU A 58 -9.81 -12.23 25.26
CA LEU A 58 -10.42 -11.21 24.39
C LEU A 58 -9.57 -9.94 24.27
N TRP A 59 -9.03 -9.46 25.38
CA TRP A 59 -8.22 -8.25 25.45
C TRP A 59 -6.94 -8.30 24.59
N PRO A 60 -6.08 -9.35 24.72
CA PRO A 60 -4.93 -9.50 23.84
C PRO A 60 -5.27 -9.51 22.34
N ILE A 61 -6.39 -10.14 21.95
CA ILE A 61 -6.86 -10.16 20.56
C ILE A 61 -7.19 -8.74 20.10
N VAL A 62 -8.00 -8.01 20.87
CA VAL A 62 -8.43 -6.64 20.51
C VAL A 62 -7.22 -5.71 20.35
N VAL A 63 -6.26 -5.76 21.28
CA VAL A 63 -5.05 -4.95 21.21
C VAL A 63 -4.20 -5.33 20.00
N SER A 64 -4.03 -6.63 19.74
CA SER A 64 -3.26 -7.12 18.59
C SER A 64 -3.87 -6.66 17.27
N LEU A 65 -5.20 -6.77 17.12
CA LEU A 65 -5.91 -6.29 15.94
C LEU A 65 -5.71 -4.80 15.73
N PHE A 66 -5.85 -3.98 16.77
CA PHE A 66 -5.64 -2.53 16.66
C PHE A 66 -4.22 -2.16 16.20
N VAL A 67 -3.21 -2.82 16.77
CA VAL A 67 -1.80 -2.61 16.41
C VAL A 67 -1.53 -3.04 14.98
N LEU A 68 -2.04 -4.21 14.57
CA LEU A 68 -1.86 -4.75 13.22
C LEU A 68 -2.60 -3.90 12.17
N MET A 69 -3.75 -3.32 12.51
CA MET A 69 -4.50 -2.41 11.66
C MET A 69 -3.72 -1.12 11.41
N ALA A 70 -3.15 -0.53 12.47
CA ALA A 70 -2.32 0.67 12.36
C ALA A 70 -1.04 0.42 11.54
N LEU A 71 -0.35 -0.70 11.77
CA LEU A 71 0.85 -1.09 11.01
C LEU A 71 0.57 -1.24 9.51
N LYS A 72 -0.53 -1.90 9.15
CA LYS A 72 -0.93 -2.03 7.75
C LYS A 72 -1.28 -0.68 7.14
N ALA A 73 -2.03 0.16 7.86
CA ALA A 73 -2.40 1.49 7.39
C ALA A 73 -1.14 2.34 7.12
N LEU A 74 -0.16 2.35 8.03
CA LEU A 74 1.09 3.07 7.84
C LEU A 74 1.94 2.50 6.70
N GLY A 75 1.99 1.18 6.54
CA GLY A 75 2.67 0.53 5.42
C GLY A 75 2.05 0.89 4.07
N VAL A 76 0.71 0.90 3.98
CA VAL A 76 -0.01 1.28 2.77
C VAL A 76 0.16 2.77 2.47
N LEU A 77 0.00 3.66 3.47
CA LEU A 77 0.22 5.09 3.29
C LEU A 77 1.66 5.38 2.84
N GLY A 78 2.65 4.85 3.56
CA GLY A 78 4.06 5.14 3.29
C GLY A 78 4.55 4.61 1.95
N TYR A 79 4.25 3.34 1.62
CA TYR A 79 4.83 2.67 0.45
C TYR A 79 3.90 2.60 -0.77
N TYR A 80 2.61 2.29 -0.58
CA TYR A 80 1.69 2.08 -1.71
C TYR A 80 1.13 3.41 -2.24
N MET A 81 0.85 4.36 -1.35
CA MET A 81 0.38 5.69 -1.75
C MET A 81 1.51 6.67 -2.07
N HIS A 82 2.75 6.19 -2.18
CA HIS A 82 3.91 7.00 -2.53
C HIS A 82 4.17 8.21 -1.61
N LEU A 83 3.62 8.26 -0.38
CA LEU A 83 3.78 9.42 0.51
C LEU A 83 5.25 9.79 0.78
N PHE A 84 6.18 8.83 0.68
CA PHE A 84 7.62 9.05 0.83
C PHE A 84 8.32 9.48 -0.47
N SER A 85 7.73 9.20 -1.65
CA SER A 85 8.34 9.43 -2.96
C SER A 85 7.66 10.50 -3.81
N ASP A 86 6.48 11.00 -3.40
CA ASP A 86 5.66 11.96 -4.14
C ASP A 86 5.50 13.33 -3.44
N ALA A 87 4.90 14.29 -4.14
CA ALA A 87 4.69 15.65 -3.64
C ALA A 87 3.81 15.68 -2.37
N LYS A 88 4.24 16.48 -1.38
CA LYS A 88 3.61 16.63 -0.05
C LYS A 88 2.08 16.86 -0.06
N THR A 89 1.53 17.38 -1.15
CA THR A 89 0.09 17.63 -1.32
C THR A 89 -0.76 16.35 -1.21
N PHE A 90 -0.30 15.23 -1.79
CA PHE A 90 -1.05 13.97 -1.74
C PHE A 90 -1.01 13.37 -0.33
N SER A 91 0.15 13.48 0.33
CA SER A 91 0.34 13.13 1.74
C SER A 91 -0.56 13.94 2.67
N MET A 92 -0.75 15.23 2.38
CA MET A 92 -1.55 16.14 3.20
C MET A 92 -3.06 15.89 3.06
N LEU A 93 -3.54 15.55 1.87
CA LEU A 93 -4.94 15.16 1.64
C LEU A 93 -5.28 13.86 2.39
N MET A 94 -4.42 12.84 2.33
CA MET A 94 -4.65 11.59 3.07
C MET A 94 -4.45 11.75 4.58
N GLY A 95 -3.39 12.42 5.01
CA GLY A 95 -3.14 12.69 6.42
C GLY A 95 -4.23 13.57 7.04
N GLY A 96 -4.73 14.57 6.29
CA GLY A 96 -5.83 15.43 6.70
C GLY A 96 -7.15 14.67 6.84
N GLY A 97 -7.48 13.78 5.89
CA GLY A 97 -8.64 12.90 6.00
C GLY A 97 -8.56 11.97 7.21
N LEU A 98 -7.38 11.39 7.48
CA LEU A 98 -7.16 10.54 8.66
C LEU A 98 -7.29 11.33 9.97
N LEU A 99 -6.73 12.55 10.01
CA LEU A 99 -6.85 13.45 11.16
C LEU A 99 -8.32 13.77 11.45
N ILE A 100 -9.10 14.12 10.42
CA ILE A 100 -10.53 14.41 10.54
C ILE A 100 -11.29 13.19 11.03
N ALA A 101 -11.00 11.99 10.51
CA ALA A 101 -11.63 10.75 10.97
C ALA A 101 -11.36 10.48 12.45
N ILE A 102 -10.11 10.64 12.91
CA ILE A 102 -9.74 10.49 14.32
C ILE A 102 -10.44 11.55 15.18
N ALA A 103 -10.42 12.81 14.75
CA ALA A 103 -11.09 13.90 15.45
C ALA A 103 -12.60 13.63 15.58
N MET A 104 -13.23 13.10 14.54
CA MET A 104 -14.65 12.77 14.55
C MET A 104 -14.96 11.60 15.49
N LEU A 105 -14.12 10.55 15.50
CA LEU A 105 -14.25 9.45 16.46
C LEU A 105 -14.10 9.92 17.91
N LEU A 106 -13.15 10.82 18.18
CA LEU A 106 -12.97 11.43 19.50
C LEU A 106 -14.16 12.30 19.89
N SER A 107 -14.68 13.11 18.97
CA SER A 107 -15.89 13.93 19.21
C SER A 107 -17.10 13.07 19.52
N PHE A 108 -17.34 11.99 18.77
CA PHE A 108 -18.44 11.07 19.09
C PHE A 108 -18.21 10.31 20.40
N GLY A 109 -16.99 9.86 20.67
CA GLY A 109 -16.65 9.21 21.94
C GLY A 109 -16.88 10.11 23.14
N ALA A 110 -16.56 11.40 23.01
CA ALA A 110 -16.85 12.43 24.01
C ALA A 110 -18.35 12.72 24.14
N LEU A 111 -19.06 12.83 23.01
CA LEU A 111 -20.50 13.11 22.97
C LEU A 111 -21.32 12.01 23.66
N PHE A 112 -20.99 10.74 23.42
CA PHE A 112 -21.73 9.59 23.94
C PHE A 112 -21.19 9.08 25.29
N GLY A 113 -20.23 9.78 25.92
CA GLY A 113 -19.68 9.38 27.22
C GLY A 113 -18.97 8.02 27.21
N VAL A 114 -18.44 7.61 26.05
CA VAL A 114 -17.76 6.32 25.87
C VAL A 114 -16.31 6.34 26.39
N LEU A 115 -15.75 7.54 26.60
CA LEU A 115 -14.39 7.74 27.10
C LEU A 115 -14.35 7.56 28.64
N PRO A 116 -13.52 6.64 29.17
CA PRO A 116 -13.44 6.41 30.61
C PRO A 116 -12.87 7.66 31.31
N GLY A 117 -13.66 8.23 32.23
CA GLY A 117 -13.27 9.39 33.05
C GLY A 117 -13.77 10.75 32.55
N MET A 118 -14.57 10.79 31.48
CA MET A 118 -15.33 11.98 31.09
C MET A 118 -16.81 11.73 31.38
N ASP A 119 -17.40 12.56 32.24
CA ASP A 119 -18.84 12.63 32.40
C ASP A 119 -19.50 13.13 31.09
N PRO A 120 -20.63 12.54 30.69
CA PRO A 120 -21.35 12.99 29.51
C PRO A 120 -21.70 14.47 29.66
N VAL A 121 -21.44 15.24 28.61
CA VAL A 121 -21.62 16.70 28.58
C VAL A 121 -23.11 17.09 28.52
N PHE A 122 -24.03 16.12 28.53
CA PHE A 122 -25.48 16.29 28.44
C PHE A 122 -26.23 15.38 29.43
#